data_AF-A0A0G4MVQ6-F1
#
_entry.id   AF-A0A0G4MVQ6-F1
#
_cell.length_a   1.000
_cell.length_b   1.000
_cell.length_c   1.000
_cell.angle_alpha   90.00
_cell.angle_beta   90.00
_cell.angle_gamma   90.00
#
_symmetry.space_group_name_H-M   'P 1'
#
loop_
_entity.id
_entity.type
_entity.pdbx_description
1 polymer ?
#
loop_
_entity_poly.entity_id
_entity_poly.type
_entity_poly.pdbx_seq_one_letter_code
_entity_poly.pdbx_strand_id
1 'polypeptide(L)'
;MLQFIDQEMAAYRLYTVVPRLLSVLDNLTNWYIRFNRKRLKGVAGLGLDDTKAALNTLLQVLLTLVRALAPFTPFITEHIYSLLKPF
;
A
#
# COMPACT_ATOMS: atom_id res chain seq x y z
N MET A 1 5.43 -11.31 -1.54
CA MET A 1 5.37 -10.23 -2.54
C MET A 1 6.73 -9.57 -2.72
N LEU A 2 7.35 -9.04 -1.66
CA LEU A 2 8.68 -8.43 -1.72
C LEU A 2 9.75 -9.38 -2.30
N GLN A 3 9.81 -10.62 -1.82
CA GLN A 3 10.73 -11.64 -2.36
C GLN A 3 10.56 -11.89 -3.87
N PHE A 4 9.34 -11.79 -4.41
CA PHE A 4 9.10 -11.93 -5.84
C PHE A 4 9.61 -10.73 -6.62
N ILE A 5 9.42 -9.52 -6.09
CA ILE A 5 9.93 -8.29 -6.69
C ILE A 5 11.46 -8.33 -6.71
N ASP A 6 12.10 -8.72 -5.62
CA ASP A 6 13.56 -8.82 -5.53
C ASP A 6 14.13 -9.82 -6.54
N GLN A 7 13.49 -10.99 -6.70
CA GLN A 7 13.90 -12.01 -7.67
C GLN A 7 13.76 -11.53 -9.12
N GLU A 8 12.63 -10.91 -9.47
CA GLU A 8 12.39 -10.43 -10.83
C GLU A 8 13.26 -9.21 -11.16
N MET A 9 13.53 -8.34 -10.18
CA MET A 9 14.47 -7.22 -10.34
C MET A 9 15.91 -7.70 -10.51
N ALA A 10 16.34 -8.74 -9.78
CA ALA A 10 17.65 -9.36 -9.97
C ALA A 10 17.80 -10.00 -11.36
N ALA A 11 16.71 -10.51 -11.92
CA ALA A 11 16.65 -11.08 -13.27
C ALA A 11 16.39 -10.04 -14.38
N TYR A 12 16.34 -8.73 -14.06
CA TYR A 12 16.00 -7.64 -14.99
C TYR A 12 14.65 -7.82 -15.71
N ARG A 13 13.68 -8.50 -15.09
CA ARG A 13 12.34 -8.75 -15.63
C ARG A 13 11.34 -7.71 -15.11
N LEU A 14 11.57 -6.43 -15.42
CA LEU A 14 10.74 -5.34 -14.88
C LEU A 14 9.26 -5.40 -15.34
N TYR A 15 9.00 -5.97 -16.52
CA TYR A 15 7.66 -6.06 -17.09
C TYR A 15 6.70 -7.00 -16.35
N THR A 16 7.22 -7.95 -15.55
CA THR A 16 6.39 -8.87 -14.74
C THR A 16 6.00 -8.22 -13.41
N VAL A 17 6.81 -7.29 -12.91
CA VAL A 17 6.64 -6.64 -11.60
C VAL A 17 5.50 -5.62 -11.63
N VAL A 18 5.46 -4.76 -12.65
CA VAL A 18 4.45 -3.69 -12.78
C VAL A 18 3.00 -4.20 -12.72
N PRO A 19 2.55 -5.16 -13.56
CA PRO A 19 1.16 -5.63 -13.51
C PRO A 19 0.81 -6.28 -12.17
N ARG A 20 1.80 -6.91 -11.50
CA ARG A 20 1.57 -7.49 -10.18
C ARG A 20 1.43 -6.43 -9.09
N LEU A 21 2.22 -5.36 -9.13
CA LEU A 21 2.05 -4.21 -8.24
C LEU A 21 0.67 -3.58 -8.41
N LEU A 22 0.24 -3.37 -9.65
CA LEU A 22 -1.08 -2.83 -9.96
C LEU A 22 -2.21 -3.72 -9.44
N SER A 23 -2.12 -5.04 -9.61
CA SER A 23 -3.09 -5.99 -9.07
C SER A 23 -3.22 -5.92 -7.55
N VAL A 24 -2.11 -5.72 -6.83
CA VAL A 24 -2.15 -5.57 -5.36
C VAL A 24 -2.79 -4.25 -4.96
N LEU A 25 -2.51 -3.17 -5.71
CA LEU A 25 -3.17 -1.87 -5.55
C LEU A 25 -4.70 -2.01 -5.71
N ASP A 26 -5.13 -2.74 -6.74
CA ASP A 26 -6.54 -2.98 -7.03
C ASP A 26 -7.23 -3.82 -5.94
N ASN A 27 -6.52 -4.82 -5.41
CA ASN A 27 -7.03 -5.60 -4.27
C ASN A 27 -7.13 -4.74 -3.00
N LEU A 28 -6.17 -3.84 -2.76
CA LEU A 28 -6.21 -2.95 -1.61
C LEU A 28 -7.41 -1.98 -1.70
N THR A 29 -7.67 -1.38 -2.85
CA THR A 29 -8.77 -0.43 -3.03
C THR A 29 -10.13 -1.12 -3.06
N ASN A 30 -10.28 -2.19 -3.85
CA ASN A 30 -11.57 -2.84 -4.09
C ASN A 30 -11.99 -3.78 -2.97
N TRP A 31 -11.05 -4.47 -2.33
CA TRP A 31 -11.36 -5.36 -1.21
C TRP A 31 -11.10 -4.68 0.12
N TYR A 32 -9.84 -4.33 0.42
CA TYR A 32 -9.49 -3.91 1.77
C TYR A 32 -10.18 -2.60 2.18
N ILE A 33 -10.07 -1.53 1.39
CA ILE A 33 -10.68 -0.23 1.70
C ILE A 33 -12.21 -0.31 1.62
N ARG A 34 -12.76 -1.02 0.64
CA ARG A 34 -14.22 -1.16 0.50
C ARG A 34 -14.86 -1.87 1.69
N PHE A 35 -14.28 -3.00 2.12
CA PHE A 35 -14.81 -3.78 3.23
C PHE A 35 -14.57 -3.10 4.58
N ASN A 36 -13.39 -2.49 4.76
CA ASN A 36 -13.02 -1.84 6.03
C ASN A 36 -13.42 -0.36 6.12
N ARG A 37 -14.16 0.20 5.15
CA ARG A 37 -14.55 1.63 5.15
C ARG A 37 -15.21 2.08 6.45
N LYS A 38 -16.12 1.26 7.01
CA LYS A 38 -16.79 1.58 8.28
C LYS A 38 -15.83 1.52 9.48
N ARG A 39 -14.88 0.59 9.45
CA ARG A 39 -13.85 0.38 10.48
C ARG A 39 -12.83 1.52 10.46
N LEU A 40 -12.37 1.95 9.28
CA LEU A 40 -11.47 3.09 9.11
C LEU A 40 -12.07 4.43 9.59
N LYS A 41 -13.41 4.58 9.48
CA LYS A 41 -14.13 5.77 9.95
C LYS A 41 -14.51 5.72 11.43
N GLY A 42 -14.22 4.63 12.15
CA GLY A 42 -14.62 4.46 13.56
C GLY A 42 -16.12 4.31 13.79
N VAL A 43 -16.94 4.22 12.73
CA VAL A 43 -18.41 4.09 12.81
C VAL A 43 -18.83 2.63 13.07
N ALA A 44 -17.88 1.70 13.05
CA ALA A 44 -18.15 0.27 13.22
C ALA A 44 -18.36 -0.17 14.69
N GLY A 45 -18.26 0.75 15.66
CA GLY A 45 -18.56 0.46 17.07
C GLY A 45 -17.57 -0.46 17.79
N LEU A 46 -16.45 -0.81 17.14
CA LEU A 46 -15.40 -1.72 17.65
C LEU A 46 -14.37 -1.04 18.57
N GLY A 47 -14.55 0.25 18.87
CA GLY A 47 -13.64 1.04 19.70
C GLY A 47 -12.55 1.78 18.93
N LEU A 48 -11.89 2.71 19.64
CA LEU A 48 -10.83 3.57 19.09
C LEU A 48 -9.55 2.80 18.74
N ASP A 49 -9.20 1.77 19.51
CA ASP A 49 -7.96 1.01 19.31
C ASP A 49 -8.01 0.13 18.07
N ASP A 50 -9.17 -0.47 17.77
CA ASP A 50 -9.38 -1.23 16.53
C ASP A 50 -9.29 -0.34 15.28
N THR A 51 -9.82 0.88 15.38
CA THR A 51 -9.73 1.90 14.32
C THR A 51 -8.27 2.32 14.10
N LYS A 52 -7.52 2.56 15.18
CA LYS A 52 -6.08 2.87 15.10
C LYS A 52 -5.28 1.71 14.50
N ALA A 53 -5.57 0.46 14.87
CA ALA A 53 -4.91 -0.71 14.31
C ALA A 53 -5.19 -0.85 12.79
N ALA A 54 -6.43 -0.62 12.36
CA ALA A 54 -6.79 -0.62 10.94
C ALA A 54 -6.08 0.50 10.16
N LEU A 55 -5.99 1.71 10.73
CA LEU A 55 -5.26 2.83 10.11
C LEU A 55 -3.76 2.57 10.04
N ASN A 56 -3.16 2.03 11.10
CA ASN A 56 -1.73 1.68 11.12
C ASN A 56 -1.38 0.61 10.10
N THR A 57 -2.21 -0.43 9.97
CA THR A 57 -2.00 -1.48 8.96
C THR A 57 -2.15 -0.94 7.54
N LEU A 58 -3.16 -0.09 7.28
CA LEU A 58 -3.32 0.59 5.99
C LEU A 58 -2.09 1.45 5.66
N LEU A 59 -1.60 2.23 6.62
CA LEU A 59 -0.41 3.07 6.46
C LEU A 59 0.82 2.22 6.13
N GLN A 60 1.03 1.12 6.85
CA GLN A 60 2.18 0.24 6.64
C GLN A 60 2.17 -0.37 5.24
N VAL A 61 1.01 -0.87 4.78
CA VAL A 61 0.88 -1.44 3.43
C VAL A 61 1.09 -0.38 2.35
N LEU A 62 0.51 0.81 2.52
CA LEU A 62 0.67 1.92 1.59
C LEU A 62 2.14 2.35 1.48
N LEU A 63 2.84 2.45 2.62
CA LEU A 63 4.27 2.77 2.65
C LEU A 63 5.12 1.69 1.94
N THR A 64 4.81 0.41 2.14
CA THR A 64 5.49 -0.69 1.44
C THR A 64 5.27 -0.61 -0.07
N LEU A 65 4.04 -0.29 -0.52
CA LEU A 65 3.74 -0.12 -1.95
C LEU A 65 4.49 1.07 -2.57
N VAL A 66 4.51 2.22 -1.88
CA VAL A 66 5.25 3.41 -2.32
C VAL A 66 6.74 3.11 -2.50
N ARG A 67 7.34 2.37 -1.55
CA ARG A 67 8.74 1.93 -1.66
C ARG A 67 8.97 0.96 -2.81
N ALA A 68 8.05 0.03 -3.05
CA ALA A 68 8.14 -0.91 -4.17
C ALA A 68 7.97 -0.22 -5.54
N LEU A 69 7.21 0.87 -5.61
CA LEU A 69 6.98 1.67 -6.82
C LEU A 69 8.04 2.74 -7.06
N ALA A 70 8.89 3.05 -6.08
CA ALA A 70 9.93 4.07 -6.17
C ALA A 70 10.87 3.93 -7.39
N PRO A 71 11.37 2.71 -7.76
CA PRO A 71 12.22 2.56 -8.94
C PRO A 71 11.48 2.75 -10.27
N PHE A 72 10.15 2.72 -10.29
CA PHE A 72 9.33 2.86 -11.49
C PHE A 72 8.74 4.28 -11.66
N THR A 73 8.29 4.88 -10.56
CA THR A 73 7.54 6.15 -10.55
C THR A 73 8.04 7.11 -9.46
N PRO A 74 9.33 7.49 -9.48
CA PRO A 74 9.98 8.16 -8.35
C PRO A 74 9.29 9.45 -7.90
N PHE A 75 8.86 10.30 -8.84
CA PHE A 75 8.22 11.58 -8.53
C PHE A 75 6.87 11.42 -7.85
N ILE A 76 6.04 10.47 -8.31
CA ILE A 76 4.72 10.22 -7.73
C ILE A 76 4.88 9.60 -6.34
N THR A 77 5.78 8.63 -6.20
CA THR A 77 6.04 7.98 -4.92
C THR A 77 6.61 8.93 -3.89
N GLU A 78 7.49 9.86 -4.29
CA GLU A 78 8.04 10.87 -3.40
C GLU A 78 6.95 11.85 -2.93
N HIS A 79 6.08 12.29 -3.85
CA HIS A 79 4.96 13.15 -3.51
C HIS A 79 4.02 12.47 -2.51
N ILE A 80 3.64 11.21 -2.75
CA ILE A 80 2.79 10.45 -1.83
C ILE A 80 3.49 10.23 -0.49
N TYR A 81 4.77 9.88 -0.49
CA TYR A 81 5.54 9.69 0.73
C TYR A 81 5.61 10.97 1.58
N SER A 82 5.81 12.11 0.94
CA SER A 82 5.82 13.42 1.61
C SER A 82 4.47 13.75 2.25
N LEU A 83 3.34 13.34 1.65
CA LEU A 83 2.00 13.54 2.24
C LEU A 83 1.73 12.60 3.43
N LEU A 84 2.36 11.43 3.47
CA LEU A 84 2.18 10.44 4.54
C LEU A 84 3.03 10.75 5.78
N LYS A 85 4.13 11.48 5.62
CA LYS A 85 5.04 11.80 6.72
C LYS A 85 4.38 12.86 7.61
N PRO A 86 4.19 12.60 8.92
CA PRO A 86 3.75 13.66 9.83
C PRO A 86 4.84 14.75 9.88
N PHE A 87 4.42 16.02 9.83
CA PHE A 87 5.29 17.17 10.03
C PHE A 87 6.01 17.10 11.38
#